data_AF-A0AAN9PAD1-F1
#
_entry.id   AF-A0AAN9PAD1-F1
#
_cell.length_a   1.000
_cell.length_b   1.000
_cell.length_c   1.000
_cell.angle_alpha   90.00
_cell.angle_beta   90.00
_cell.angle_gamma   90.00
#
_symmetry.space_group_name_H-M   'P 1'
#
loop_
_entity.id
_entity.type
_entity.pdbx_description
1 polymer ?
#
loop_
_entity_poly.entity_id
_entity_poly.type
_entity_poly.pdbx_seq_one_letter_code
_entity_poly.pdbx_strand_id
1 'polypeptide(L)'
;MEQQKADENVVKLAEDQKSQIEQLQAKVIQLEKQLDMKQADLMEMEEALEQTEALTCPLLCLERQYRDELLDARAELLKNIFHDPSGYGEETSDITVIVIKKTRSRASIGVKRMGELDSSPFYEAMKEKYNEVEADKKTGLLVSWWQECVKDPHWYPFKVISVDGKEMEVIKDDDEKLNGLKNEIGEGAYKAVVNALTEINEHNGSGPELWNYKEGRKATLKEGVQFLTKLKSK
;
A
#
# COMPACT_ATOMS: atom_id res chain seq x y z
N MET A 1 -68.30 -66.46 6.26
CA MET A 1 -66.90 -66.27 6.67
C MET A 1 -66.20 -65.16 5.89
N GLU A 2 -66.47 -64.97 4.59
CA GLU A 2 -65.82 -63.89 3.80
C GLU A 2 -66.21 -62.47 4.23
N GLN A 3 -67.49 -62.21 4.55
CA GLN A 3 -67.97 -60.88 4.96
C GLN A 3 -67.28 -60.37 6.23
N GLN A 4 -67.17 -61.21 7.27
CA GLN A 4 -66.53 -60.85 8.54
C GLN A 4 -65.05 -60.52 8.36
N LYS A 5 -64.36 -61.19 7.42
CA LYS A 5 -62.95 -60.96 7.12
C LYS A 5 -62.72 -59.64 6.37
N ALA A 6 -63.69 -59.24 5.54
CA ALA A 6 -63.67 -57.94 4.86
C ALA A 6 -63.88 -56.79 5.86
N ASP A 7 -64.85 -56.91 6.76
CA ASP A 7 -65.14 -55.90 7.78
C ASP A 7 -63.94 -55.69 8.74
N GLU A 8 -63.28 -56.78 9.15
CA GLU A 8 -62.09 -56.72 10.02
C GLU A 8 -60.89 -56.02 9.35
N ASN A 9 -60.73 -56.18 8.02
CA ASN A 9 -59.69 -55.50 7.25
C ASN A 9 -59.97 -54.00 7.08
N VAL A 10 -61.25 -53.62 6.93
CA VAL A 10 -61.66 -52.20 6.83
C VAL A 10 -61.40 -51.47 8.15
N VAL A 11 -61.66 -52.12 9.29
CA VAL A 11 -61.37 -51.53 10.62
C VAL A 11 -59.88 -51.31 10.83
N LYS A 12 -59.03 -52.30 10.51
CA LYS A 12 -57.57 -52.15 10.61
C LYS A 12 -57.03 -51.02 9.73
N LEU A 13 -57.53 -50.91 8.49
CA LEU A 13 -57.14 -49.84 7.59
C LEU A 13 -57.51 -48.45 8.15
N ALA A 14 -58.68 -48.31 8.77
CA ALA A 14 -59.11 -47.06 9.39
C ALA A 14 -58.25 -46.70 10.62
N GLU A 15 -57.87 -47.69 11.44
CA GLU A 15 -56.95 -47.50 12.56
C GLU A 15 -55.54 -47.08 12.10
N ASP A 16 -55.02 -47.71 11.05
CA ASP A 16 -53.73 -47.36 10.45
C ASP A 16 -53.75 -45.94 9.88
N GLN A 17 -54.81 -45.57 9.15
CA GLN A 17 -55.00 -44.21 8.63
C GLN A 17 -55.07 -43.17 9.76
N LYS A 18 -55.79 -43.49 10.85
CA LYS A 18 -55.87 -42.61 12.02
C LYS A 18 -54.49 -42.40 12.65
N SER A 19 -53.71 -43.46 12.83
CA SER A 19 -52.35 -43.37 13.36
C SER A 19 -51.43 -42.52 12.47
N GLN A 20 -51.53 -42.67 11.15
CA GLN A 20 -50.77 -41.85 10.20
C GLN A 20 -51.17 -40.37 10.28
N ILE A 21 -52.47 -40.07 10.40
CA ILE A 21 -52.95 -38.69 10.56
C ILE A 21 -52.40 -38.07 11.85
N GLU A 22 -52.43 -38.80 12.97
CA GLU A 22 -51.89 -38.33 14.24
C GLU A 22 -50.36 -38.08 14.16
N GLN A 23 -49.61 -38.95 13.48
CA GLN A 23 -48.17 -38.76 13.25
C GLN A 23 -47.88 -37.53 12.37
N LEU A 24 -48.65 -37.34 11.31
CA LEU A 24 -48.52 -36.17 10.43
C LEU A 24 -48.86 -34.88 11.17
N GLN A 25 -49.92 -34.87 11.98
CA GLN A 25 -50.30 -33.74 12.82
C GLN A 25 -49.18 -33.39 13.82
N ALA A 26 -48.60 -34.38 14.48
CA ALA A 26 -47.46 -34.16 15.39
C ALA A 26 -46.25 -33.54 14.66
N LYS A 27 -45.98 -34.00 13.43
CA LYS A 27 -44.88 -33.46 12.61
C LYS A 27 -45.15 -32.04 12.14
N VAL A 28 -46.39 -31.70 11.78
CA VAL A 28 -46.79 -30.32 11.44
C VAL A 28 -46.56 -29.39 12.63
N ILE A 29 -47.04 -29.75 13.82
CA ILE A 29 -46.83 -28.96 15.05
C ILE A 29 -45.34 -28.77 15.36
N GLN A 30 -44.52 -29.80 15.13
CA GLN A 30 -43.08 -29.70 15.33
C GLN A 30 -42.43 -28.73 14.34
N LEU A 31 -42.81 -28.80 13.06
CA LEU A 31 -42.29 -27.92 12.02
C LEU A 31 -42.73 -26.47 12.22
N GLU A 32 -43.96 -26.23 12.66
CA GLU A 32 -44.45 -24.90 13.04
C GLU A 32 -43.59 -24.30 14.15
N LYS A 33 -43.33 -25.07 15.22
CA LYS A 33 -42.42 -24.61 16.30
C LYS A 33 -41.01 -24.29 15.80
N GLN A 34 -40.47 -25.11 14.89
CA GLN A 34 -39.15 -24.84 14.32
C GLN A 34 -39.14 -23.59 13.44
N LEU A 35 -40.22 -23.35 12.69
CA LEU A 35 -40.38 -22.16 11.87
C LEU A 35 -40.46 -20.91 12.76
N ASP A 36 -41.24 -20.94 13.83
CA ASP A 36 -41.36 -19.83 14.79
C ASP A 36 -40.02 -19.51 15.44
N MET A 37 -39.26 -20.54 15.86
CA MET A 37 -37.90 -20.35 16.39
C MET A 37 -36.97 -19.73 15.35
N LYS A 38 -37.02 -20.17 14.10
CA LYS A 38 -36.18 -19.63 13.03
C LYS A 38 -36.54 -18.19 12.65
N GLN A 39 -37.82 -17.83 12.73
CA GLN A 39 -38.25 -16.45 12.53
C GLN A 39 -37.75 -15.54 13.66
N ALA A 40 -37.78 -16.01 14.91
CA ALA A 40 -37.22 -15.26 16.03
C ALA A 40 -35.70 -15.06 15.88
N ASP A 41 -34.95 -16.13 15.55
CA ASP A 41 -33.50 -16.07 15.29
C ASP A 41 -33.18 -15.06 14.17
N LEU A 42 -33.99 -15.03 13.10
CA LEU A 42 -33.81 -14.12 11.98
C LEU A 42 -34.01 -12.65 12.39
N MET A 43 -35.05 -12.34 13.15
CA MET A 43 -35.29 -10.98 13.64
C MET A 43 -34.14 -10.49 14.53
N GLU A 44 -33.63 -11.35 15.43
CA GLU A 44 -32.49 -10.99 16.29
C GLU A 44 -31.22 -10.75 15.46
N MET A 45 -30.98 -11.56 14.43
CA MET A 45 -29.85 -11.38 13.52
C MET A 45 -29.96 -10.12 12.67
N GLU A 46 -31.15 -9.78 12.17
CA GLU A 46 -31.41 -8.54 11.43
C GLU A 46 -31.18 -7.31 12.31
N GLU A 47 -31.65 -7.33 13.56
CA GLU A 47 -31.43 -6.24 14.51
C GLU A 47 -29.93 -6.08 14.85
N ALA A 48 -29.21 -7.19 15.07
CA ALA A 48 -27.78 -7.16 15.31
C ALA A 48 -26.98 -6.64 14.10
N LEU A 49 -27.41 -6.96 12.88
CA LEU A 49 -26.81 -6.46 11.65
C LEU A 49 -27.01 -4.94 11.54
N GLU A 50 -28.23 -4.45 11.77
CA GLU A 50 -28.55 -3.02 11.73
C GLU A 50 -27.72 -2.23 12.76
N GLN A 51 -27.58 -2.75 13.99
CA GLN A 51 -26.73 -2.15 15.02
C GLN A 51 -25.26 -2.08 14.59
N THR A 52 -24.75 -3.11 13.92
CA THR A 52 -23.37 -3.17 13.43
C THR A 52 -23.14 -2.18 12.29
N GLU A 53 -24.08 -2.10 11.34
CA GLU A 53 -24.04 -1.14 10.23
C GLU A 53 -24.09 0.30 10.74
N ALA A 54 -24.94 0.57 11.74
CA ALA A 54 -25.06 1.89 12.36
C ALA A 54 -23.76 2.37 13.02
N LEU A 55 -22.94 1.47 13.57
CA LEU A 55 -21.64 1.81 14.16
C LEU A 55 -20.49 1.87 13.14
N THR A 56 -20.59 1.11 12.05
CA THR A 56 -19.55 1.04 11.01
C THR A 56 -19.34 2.38 10.31
N CYS A 57 -20.42 3.07 9.93
CA CYS A 57 -20.34 4.36 9.26
C CYS A 57 -19.63 5.46 10.09
N PRO A 58 -20.00 5.70 11.36
CA PRO A 58 -19.29 6.63 12.24
C PRO A 58 -17.81 6.29 12.44
N LEU A 59 -17.47 5.01 12.62
CA LEU A 59 -16.07 4.58 12.79
C LEU A 59 -15.23 4.87 11.54
N LEU A 60 -15.75 4.55 10.35
CA LEU A 60 -15.06 4.87 9.09
C LEU A 60 -14.89 6.38 8.89
N CYS A 61 -15.89 7.18 9.24
CA CYS A 61 -15.79 8.64 9.20
C CYS A 61 -14.70 9.16 10.15
N LEU A 62 -14.64 8.63 11.38
CA LEU A 62 -13.65 9.01 12.37
C LEU A 62 -12.23 8.59 11.94
N GLU A 63 -12.06 7.39 11.40
CA GLU A 63 -10.79 6.94 10.83
C GLU A 63 -10.30 7.82 9.68
N ARG A 64 -11.22 8.28 8.81
CA ARG A 64 -10.91 9.23 7.74
C ARG A 64 -10.45 10.57 8.30
N GLN A 65 -11.18 11.12 9.28
CA GLN A 65 -10.80 12.37 9.93
C GLN A 65 -9.40 12.30 10.55
N TYR A 66 -9.12 11.25 11.34
CA TYR A 66 -7.79 11.05 11.91
C TYR A 66 -6.70 10.89 10.85
N ARG A 67 -7.00 10.19 9.75
CA ARG A 67 -6.06 10.02 8.64
C ARG A 67 -5.77 11.36 7.95
N ASP A 68 -6.79 12.17 7.71
CA ASP A 68 -6.66 13.48 7.07
C ASP A 68 -5.81 14.42 7.95
N GLU A 69 -6.09 14.50 9.26
CA GLU A 69 -5.28 15.28 10.21
C GLU A 69 -3.80 14.83 10.25
N LEU A 70 -3.55 13.51 10.20
CA LEU A 70 -2.20 12.96 10.17
C LEU A 70 -1.48 13.29 8.86
N LEU A 71 -2.17 13.27 7.73
CA LEU A 71 -1.64 13.64 6.42
C LEU A 71 -1.32 15.14 6.37
N ASP A 72 -2.21 15.99 6.88
CA ASP A 72 -2.01 17.44 6.98
C ASP A 72 -0.82 17.78 7.89
N ALA A 73 -0.73 17.14 9.06
CA ALA A 73 0.41 17.32 9.96
C ALA A 73 1.72 16.89 9.30
N ARG A 74 1.70 15.82 8.50
CA ARG A 74 2.88 15.38 7.73
C ARG A 74 3.26 16.37 6.65
N ALA A 75 2.30 16.90 5.90
CA ALA A 75 2.52 17.90 4.87
C ALA A 75 3.12 19.18 5.46
N GLU A 76 2.59 19.65 6.59
CA GLU A 76 3.14 20.80 7.32
C GLU A 76 4.55 20.53 7.86
N LEU A 77 4.84 19.34 8.39
CA LEU A 77 6.20 18.98 8.78
C LEU A 77 7.17 18.99 7.59
N LEU A 78 6.77 18.44 6.44
CA LEU A 78 7.57 18.46 5.22
C LEU A 78 7.88 19.91 4.80
N LYS A 79 6.86 20.78 4.78
CA LYS A 79 7.00 22.21 4.47
C LYS A 79 7.88 22.98 5.46
N ASN A 80 7.85 22.62 6.74
CA ASN A 80 8.68 23.28 7.76
C ASN A 80 10.13 22.76 7.78
N ILE A 81 10.35 21.49 7.46
CA ILE A 81 11.70 20.90 7.36
C ILE A 81 12.36 21.29 6.04
N PHE A 82 11.56 21.40 4.98
CA PHE A 82 11.96 21.87 3.66
C PHE A 82 11.15 23.13 3.32
N HIS A 83 11.76 24.30 3.54
CA HIS A 83 11.26 25.52 2.90
C HIS A 83 11.61 25.42 1.41
N ASP A 84 10.68 24.94 0.59
CA ASP A 84 10.69 25.23 -0.84
C ASP A 84 10.22 26.68 -1.00
N PRO A 85 11.10 27.65 -1.34
CA PRO A 85 10.68 29.03 -1.54
C PRO A 85 9.83 29.21 -2.80
N SER A 86 9.82 28.21 -3.70
CA SER A 86 9.07 28.24 -4.95
C SER A 86 7.77 27.45 -4.81
N GLY A 87 6.77 28.06 -4.20
CA GLY A 87 5.39 27.71 -4.55
C GLY A 87 5.19 28.00 -6.04
N TYR A 88 5.04 26.95 -6.85
CA TYR A 88 4.81 26.91 -8.30
C TYR A 88 6.03 27.02 -9.25
N GLY A 89 6.14 26.00 -10.10
CA GLY A 89 6.41 26.12 -11.54
C GLY A 89 7.88 26.32 -11.96
N GLU A 90 8.34 25.41 -12.83
CA GLU A 90 9.35 25.58 -13.88
C GLU A 90 10.46 26.65 -13.70
N GLU A 91 11.72 26.18 -13.80
CA GLU A 91 12.95 26.98 -13.94
C GLU A 91 13.51 27.67 -12.68
N THR A 92 14.10 26.92 -11.76
CA THR A 92 15.35 27.35 -11.10
C THR A 92 16.19 26.14 -10.65
N SER A 93 17.17 25.76 -11.46
CA SER A 93 18.05 24.61 -11.20
C SER A 93 19.11 24.82 -10.11
N ASP A 94 19.32 26.04 -9.57
CA ASP A 94 20.66 26.35 -9.01
C ASP A 94 20.74 26.90 -7.57
N ILE A 95 19.64 27.02 -6.81
CA ILE A 95 19.73 27.59 -5.43
C ILE A 95 19.50 26.55 -4.32
N THR A 96 18.73 25.49 -4.57
CA THR A 96 18.37 24.49 -3.54
C THR A 96 19.54 23.58 -3.13
N VAL A 97 20.59 23.49 -3.96
CA VAL A 97 21.77 22.64 -3.69
C VAL A 97 22.70 23.25 -2.63
N ILE A 98 22.70 24.57 -2.43
CA ILE A 98 23.67 25.25 -1.55
C ILE A 98 23.35 25.07 -0.06
N VAL A 99 22.08 24.91 0.32
CA VAL A 99 21.71 24.69 1.73
C VAL A 99 21.87 23.21 2.14
N ILE A 100 21.70 22.28 1.20
CA ILE A 100 21.75 20.84 1.50
C ILE A 100 23.20 20.33 1.64
N LYS A 101 24.17 20.86 0.88
CA LYS A 101 25.56 20.36 0.96
C LYS A 101 26.26 20.65 2.30
N LYS A 102 25.88 21.70 3.05
CA LYS A 102 26.54 22.04 4.33
C LYS A 102 25.99 21.27 5.55
N THR A 103 24.83 20.62 5.44
CA THR A 103 24.16 19.90 6.55
C THR A 103 23.96 18.41 6.30
N ARG A 104 24.30 17.88 5.12
CA ARG A 104 24.28 16.43 4.82
C ARG A 104 25.09 15.56 5.80
N SER A 105 26.06 16.11 6.54
CA SER A 105 26.84 15.30 7.49
C SER A 105 26.17 15.04 8.85
N ARG A 106 25.00 15.64 9.15
CA ARG A 106 24.41 15.52 10.51
C ARG A 106 22.89 15.44 10.63
N ALA A 107 22.11 15.70 9.58
CA ALA A 107 20.65 15.60 9.68
C ALA A 107 20.21 14.13 9.61
N SER A 108 19.73 13.57 10.72
CA SER A 108 19.18 12.21 10.75
C SER A 108 17.84 12.08 10.03
N ILE A 109 17.12 13.20 9.90
CA ILE A 109 15.78 13.27 9.31
C ILE A 109 15.81 14.28 8.14
N GLY A 110 15.18 13.95 7.03
CA GLY A 110 15.02 14.85 5.89
C GLY A 110 13.88 14.40 4.97
N VAL A 111 13.75 15.04 3.81
CA VAL A 111 12.79 14.63 2.78
C VAL A 111 13.51 13.74 1.76
N LYS A 112 12.86 12.66 1.34
CA LYS A 112 13.31 11.75 0.29
C LYS A 112 12.21 11.65 -0.76
N ARG A 113 12.52 11.90 -2.03
CA ARG A 113 11.58 11.65 -3.13
C ARG A 113 11.83 10.23 -3.63
N MET A 114 10.83 9.37 -3.54
CA MET A 114 10.98 7.98 -3.96
C MET A 114 11.20 7.92 -5.48
N GLY A 115 12.28 7.26 -5.89
CA GLY A 115 12.63 7.17 -7.30
C GLY A 115 13.40 8.35 -7.87
N GLU A 116 13.81 9.33 -7.04
CA GLU A 116 14.76 10.35 -7.46
C GLU A 116 16.17 9.75 -7.53
N LEU A 117 16.84 9.94 -8.66
CA LEU A 117 18.19 9.39 -8.86
C LEU A 117 19.25 10.15 -8.05
N ASP A 118 20.12 9.41 -7.37
CA ASP A 118 21.37 9.97 -6.85
C ASP A 118 22.32 10.24 -8.02
N SER A 119 22.63 11.51 -8.26
CA SER A 119 23.53 11.94 -9.33
C SER A 119 25.01 11.72 -9.00
N SER A 120 25.36 11.44 -7.74
CA SER A 120 26.76 11.34 -7.30
C SER A 120 27.55 10.25 -8.06
N PRO A 121 27.04 9.03 -8.24
CA PRO A 121 27.77 7.98 -8.98
C PRO A 121 27.95 8.30 -10.46
N PHE A 122 26.99 9.00 -11.07
CA PHE A 122 27.09 9.47 -12.45
C PHE A 122 28.17 10.54 -12.60
N TYR A 123 28.23 11.46 -11.64
CA TYR A 123 29.25 12.50 -11.60
C TYR A 123 30.65 11.95 -11.42
N GLU A 124 30.82 10.97 -10.53
CA GLU A 124 32.10 10.29 -10.34
C GLU A 124 32.59 9.65 -11.64
N ALA A 125 31.72 8.91 -12.35
CA ALA A 125 32.05 8.32 -13.64
C ALA A 125 32.37 9.37 -14.72
N MET A 126 31.68 10.51 -14.74
CA MET A 126 31.94 11.59 -15.70
C MET A 126 33.25 12.32 -15.42
N LYS A 127 33.60 12.50 -14.14
CA LYS A 127 34.85 13.16 -13.72
C LYS A 127 36.11 12.40 -14.11
N GLU A 128 36.02 11.09 -14.33
CA GLU A 128 37.16 10.31 -14.84
C GLU A 128 37.48 10.63 -16.29
N LYS A 129 36.49 11.10 -17.07
CA LYS A 129 36.60 11.31 -18.52
C LYS A 129 36.64 12.78 -18.92
N TYR A 130 36.13 13.68 -18.09
CA TYR A 130 35.92 15.09 -18.43
C TYR A 130 36.40 16.03 -17.32
N ASN A 131 36.63 17.30 -17.68
CA ASN A 131 36.87 18.35 -16.68
C ASN A 131 35.60 18.62 -15.86
N GLU A 132 35.73 19.31 -14.73
CA GLU A 132 34.64 19.49 -13.77
C GLU A 132 33.37 20.14 -14.37
N VAL A 133 33.52 21.17 -15.20
CA VAL A 133 32.39 21.87 -15.83
C VAL A 133 31.66 20.98 -16.84
N GLU A 134 32.41 20.22 -17.64
CA GLU A 134 31.84 19.27 -18.60
C GLU A 134 31.22 18.05 -17.94
N ALA A 135 31.87 17.52 -16.90
CA ALA A 135 31.38 16.40 -16.12
C ALA A 135 30.04 16.74 -15.47
N ASP A 136 29.92 17.94 -14.90
CA ASP A 136 28.68 18.41 -14.28
C ASP A 136 27.53 18.48 -15.30
N LYS A 137 27.76 19.12 -16.45
CA LYS A 137 26.77 19.20 -17.54
C LYS A 137 26.34 17.83 -18.05
N LYS A 138 27.31 16.93 -18.31
CA LYS A 138 27.01 15.57 -18.82
C LYS A 138 26.29 14.73 -17.79
N THR A 139 26.62 14.89 -16.52
CA THR A 139 25.91 14.25 -15.41
C THR A 139 24.45 14.69 -15.40
N GLY A 140 24.19 16.00 -15.48
CA GLY A 140 22.82 16.52 -15.50
C GLY A 140 21.98 15.99 -16.65
N LEU A 141 22.56 15.91 -17.86
CA LEU A 141 21.89 15.33 -19.03
C LEU A 141 21.60 13.83 -18.85
N LEU A 142 22.59 13.08 -18.37
CA LEU A 142 22.46 11.63 -18.22
C LEU A 142 21.47 11.26 -17.12
N VAL A 143 21.55 11.91 -15.96
CA VAL A 143 20.62 11.70 -14.85
C VAL A 143 19.19 12.06 -15.26
N SER A 144 18.99 13.16 -15.99
CA SER A 144 17.67 13.54 -16.51
C SER A 144 17.08 12.44 -17.40
N TRP A 145 17.87 11.91 -18.35
CA TRP A 145 17.42 10.85 -19.25
C TRP A 145 17.05 9.56 -18.50
N TRP A 146 17.86 9.17 -17.52
CA TRP A 146 17.55 8.00 -16.69
C TRP A 146 16.33 8.24 -15.80
N GLN A 147 16.15 9.47 -15.30
CA GLN A 147 15.00 9.81 -14.49
C GLN A 147 13.69 9.71 -15.29
N GLU A 148 13.72 10.06 -16.58
CA GLU A 148 12.60 9.85 -17.51
C GLU A 148 12.34 8.36 -17.75
N CYS A 149 13.40 7.57 -17.98
CA CYS A 149 13.26 6.11 -18.11
C CYS A 149 12.60 5.51 -16.87
N VAL A 150 13.11 5.82 -15.67
CA VAL A 150 12.57 5.33 -14.39
C VAL A 150 11.09 5.69 -14.18
N LYS A 151 10.63 6.80 -14.75
CA LYS A 151 9.23 7.25 -14.68
C LYS A 151 8.34 6.67 -15.78
N ASP A 152 8.89 6.02 -16.80
CA ASP A 152 8.14 5.48 -17.93
C ASP A 152 7.34 4.23 -17.50
N PRO A 153 5.99 4.29 -17.51
CA PRO A 153 5.16 3.13 -17.15
C PRO A 153 5.36 1.92 -18.07
N HIS A 154 5.88 2.13 -19.30
CA HIS A 154 6.10 1.06 -20.27
C HIS A 154 7.45 0.35 -20.08
N TRP A 155 8.34 0.89 -19.25
CA TRP A 155 9.60 0.25 -18.93
C TRP A 155 9.56 -0.33 -17.51
N TYR A 156 9.25 -1.63 -17.46
CA TYR A 156 9.12 -2.38 -16.21
C TYR A 156 10.16 -3.53 -16.16
N PRO A 157 11.39 -3.24 -15.70
CA PRO A 157 12.51 -4.19 -15.71
C PRO A 157 12.47 -5.16 -14.51
N PHE A 158 11.29 -5.57 -14.08
CA PHE A 158 11.09 -6.50 -12.95
C PHE A 158 10.54 -7.85 -13.41
N LYS A 159 10.99 -8.92 -12.75
CA LYS A 159 10.44 -10.28 -12.86
C LYS A 159 9.98 -10.73 -11.48
N VAL A 160 8.88 -11.48 -11.44
CA VAL A 160 8.40 -12.11 -10.22
C VAL A 160 9.15 -13.42 -10.01
N ILE A 161 9.70 -13.60 -8.81
CA ILE A 161 10.28 -14.86 -8.34
C ILE A 161 9.57 -15.30 -7.06
N SER A 162 9.52 -16.62 -6.83
CA SER A 162 9.04 -17.16 -5.55
C SER A 162 10.23 -17.51 -4.67
N VAL A 163 10.31 -16.89 -3.50
CA VAL A 163 11.30 -17.22 -2.46
C VAL A 163 10.53 -17.53 -1.18
N ASP A 164 10.71 -18.73 -0.66
CA ASP A 164 10.01 -19.24 0.53
C ASP A 164 8.48 -19.15 0.46
N GLY A 165 7.91 -19.35 -0.74
CA GLY A 165 6.45 -19.28 -0.97
C GLY A 165 5.89 -17.86 -1.04
N LYS A 166 6.73 -16.82 -0.94
CA LYS A 166 6.36 -15.43 -1.15
C LYS A 166 6.82 -14.97 -2.53
N GLU A 167 5.91 -14.35 -3.28
CA GLU A 167 6.24 -13.69 -4.54
C GLU A 167 6.97 -12.37 -4.26
N MET A 168 8.12 -12.19 -4.91
CA MET A 168 8.94 -10.98 -4.84
C MET A 168 9.32 -10.54 -6.24
N GLU A 169 9.38 -9.22 -6.45
CA GLU A 169 9.84 -8.63 -7.70
C GLU A 169 11.33 -8.30 -7.62
N VAL A 170 12.09 -8.82 -8.57
CA VAL A 170 13.53 -8.59 -8.70
C VAL A 170 13.85 -8.07 -10.10
N ILE A 171 14.98 -7.39 -10.24
CA ILE A 171 15.41 -6.85 -11.54
C ILE A 171 15.66 -7.99 -12.54
N LYS A 172 15.28 -7.76 -13.81
CA LYS A 172 15.61 -8.63 -14.95
C LYS A 172 17.09 -8.53 -15.28
N ASP A 173 17.78 -9.67 -15.22
CA ASP A 173 19.22 -9.74 -15.50
C ASP A 173 19.54 -9.44 -16.99
N ASP A 174 18.57 -9.61 -17.87
CA ASP A 174 18.65 -9.41 -19.32
C ASP A 174 18.11 -8.04 -19.79
N ASP A 175 17.78 -7.11 -18.89
CA ASP A 175 17.32 -5.78 -19.30
C ASP A 175 18.45 -5.02 -20.03
N GLU A 176 18.23 -4.75 -21.31
CA GLU A 176 19.24 -4.16 -22.20
C GLU A 176 19.67 -2.77 -21.73
N LYS A 177 18.74 -1.94 -21.24
CA LYS A 177 19.05 -0.57 -20.77
C LYS A 177 19.93 -0.62 -19.53
N LEU A 178 19.53 -1.38 -18.51
CA LEU A 178 20.30 -1.51 -17.27
C LEU A 178 21.68 -2.13 -17.50
N ASN A 179 21.78 -3.12 -18.39
CA ASN A 179 23.05 -3.70 -18.77
C ASN A 179 23.94 -2.70 -19.52
N GLY A 180 23.36 -1.90 -20.42
CA GLY A 180 24.05 -0.79 -21.09
C GLY A 180 24.60 0.22 -20.08
N LEU A 181 23.79 0.65 -19.12
CA LEU A 181 24.20 1.57 -18.04
C LEU A 181 25.43 1.07 -17.28
N LYS A 182 25.36 -0.19 -16.86
CA LYS A 182 26.41 -0.84 -16.07
C LYS A 182 27.71 -0.93 -16.85
N ASN A 183 27.64 -1.19 -18.15
CA ASN A 183 28.82 -1.30 -19.02
C ASN A 183 29.42 0.07 -19.39
N GLU A 184 28.59 1.07 -19.67
CA GLU A 184 29.05 2.36 -20.18
C GLU A 184 29.47 3.35 -19.08
N ILE A 185 28.75 3.35 -17.97
CA ILE A 185 28.90 4.32 -16.88
C ILE A 185 29.45 3.65 -15.62
N GLY A 186 29.01 2.41 -15.34
CA GLY A 186 29.56 1.61 -14.25
C GLY A 186 28.53 1.17 -13.22
N GLU A 187 29.00 0.34 -12.27
CA GLU A 187 28.18 -0.28 -11.22
C GLU A 187 27.49 0.73 -10.30
N GLY A 188 28.13 1.87 -10.02
CA GLY A 188 27.56 2.90 -9.15
C GLY A 188 26.29 3.52 -9.73
N ALA A 189 26.32 3.88 -11.02
CA ALA A 189 25.17 4.42 -11.72
C ALA A 189 24.06 3.37 -11.88
N TYR A 190 24.43 2.12 -12.21
CA TYR A 190 23.49 1.00 -12.24
C TYR A 190 22.73 0.84 -10.91
N LYS A 191 23.45 0.82 -9.77
CA LYS A 191 22.83 0.71 -8.44
C LYS A 191 21.92 1.89 -8.13
N ALA A 192 22.30 3.11 -8.52
CA ALA A 192 21.46 4.29 -8.32
C ALA A 192 20.11 4.16 -9.04
N VAL A 193 20.10 3.68 -10.29
CA VAL A 193 18.88 3.46 -11.07
C VAL A 193 18.04 2.30 -10.51
N VAL A 194 18.67 1.17 -10.18
CA VAL A 194 17.97 0.03 -9.59
C VAL A 194 17.31 0.40 -8.25
N ASN A 195 18.01 1.15 -7.40
CA ASN A 195 17.45 1.62 -6.14
C ASN A 195 16.23 2.51 -6.38
N ALA A 196 16.32 3.46 -7.33
CA ALA A 196 15.19 4.33 -7.66
C ALA A 196 13.98 3.55 -8.19
N LEU A 197 14.19 2.58 -9.08
CA LEU A 197 13.12 1.71 -9.59
C LEU A 197 12.47 0.92 -8.44
N THR A 198 13.28 0.35 -7.55
CA THR A 198 12.81 -0.45 -6.42
C THR A 198 12.01 0.41 -5.44
N GLU A 199 12.46 1.63 -5.15
CA GLU A 199 11.75 2.57 -4.28
C GLU A 199 10.37 2.95 -4.82
N ILE A 200 10.24 3.19 -6.14
CA ILE A 200 8.94 3.50 -6.75
C ILE A 200 7.98 2.32 -6.60
N ASN A 201 8.49 1.11 -6.85
CA ASN A 201 7.73 -0.13 -6.81
C ASN A 201 7.26 -0.47 -5.38
N GLU A 202 8.14 -0.35 -4.39
CA GLU A 202 7.82 -0.64 -2.98
C GLU A 202 6.91 0.42 -2.33
N HIS A 203 6.92 1.65 -2.84
CA HIS A 203 6.22 2.78 -2.23
C HIS A 203 5.06 3.34 -3.06
N ASN A 204 4.62 2.62 -4.09
CA ASN A 204 3.52 3.02 -4.99
C ASN A 204 3.64 4.49 -5.44
N GLY A 205 4.86 4.93 -5.79
CA GLY A 205 5.12 6.26 -6.37
C GLY A 205 4.65 7.47 -5.54
N SER A 206 4.41 7.33 -4.24
CA SER A 206 3.78 8.40 -3.45
C SER A 206 4.77 9.45 -2.98
N GLY A 207 5.03 10.44 -3.84
CA GLY A 207 5.51 11.79 -3.49
C GLY A 207 6.78 11.90 -2.62
N PRO A 208 7.08 13.11 -2.12
CA PRO A 208 8.13 13.33 -1.14
C PRO A 208 7.74 12.75 0.22
N GLU A 209 8.64 11.99 0.82
CA GLU A 209 8.42 11.34 2.11
C GLU A 209 9.41 11.83 3.17
N LEU A 210 8.94 11.92 4.41
CA LEU A 210 9.84 12.16 5.54
C LEU A 210 10.66 10.90 5.79
N TRP A 211 11.98 11.03 5.79
CA TRP A 211 12.92 9.92 5.80
C TRP A 211 13.93 10.03 6.94
N ASN A 212 14.16 8.92 7.62
CA ASN A 212 15.23 8.77 8.60
C ASN A 212 16.44 8.14 7.89
N TYR A 213 17.42 8.95 7.54
CA TYR A 213 18.63 8.53 6.83
C TYR A 213 19.57 7.69 7.70
N LYS A 214 19.46 7.77 9.04
CA LYS A 214 20.24 6.90 9.93
C LYS A 214 19.68 5.48 9.95
N GLU A 215 18.37 5.34 9.90
CA GLU A 215 17.68 4.05 9.99
C GLU A 215 17.28 3.49 8.63
N GLY A 216 17.44 4.24 7.55
CA GLY A 216 17.12 3.78 6.20
C GLY A 216 15.62 3.50 6.00
N ARG A 217 14.74 4.22 6.69
CA ARG A 217 13.28 4.02 6.64
C ARG A 217 12.51 5.34 6.67
N LYS A 218 11.20 5.28 6.37
CA LYS A 218 10.27 6.40 6.60
C LYS A 218 10.36 6.84 8.07
N ALA A 219 10.51 8.14 8.28
CA ALA A 219 10.52 8.74 9.60
C ALA A 219 9.08 8.88 10.12
N THR A 220 8.92 8.72 11.42
CA THR A 220 7.66 8.98 12.13
C THR A 220 7.43 10.48 12.32
N LEU A 221 6.17 10.88 12.51
CA LEU A 221 5.81 12.26 12.86
C LEU A 221 6.56 12.74 14.13
N LYS A 222 6.69 11.85 15.12
CA LYS A 222 7.45 12.12 16.36
C LYS A 222 8.91 12.45 16.07
N GLU A 223 9.58 11.67 15.22
CA GLU A 223 10.97 11.93 14.81
C GLU A 223 11.08 13.28 14.07
N GLY A 224 10.12 13.60 13.20
CA GLY A 224 10.06 14.89 12.49
C GLY A 224 9.90 16.10 13.42
N VAL A 225 8.97 16.04 14.37
CA VAL A 225 8.75 17.10 15.38
C VAL A 225 9.97 17.26 16.28
N GLN A 226 10.57 16.16 16.73
CA GLN A 226 11.81 16.20 17.52
C GLN A 226 12.99 16.79 16.74
N PHE A 227 13.03 16.58 15.43
CA PHE A 227 14.04 17.19 14.58
C PHE A 227 13.82 18.70 14.42
N LEU A 228 12.59 19.13 14.14
CA LEU A 228 12.23 20.55 14.02
C LEU A 228 12.48 21.35 15.29
N THR A 229 12.14 20.80 16.46
CA THR A 229 12.41 21.45 17.75
C THR A 229 13.90 21.67 17.95
N LYS A 230 14.74 20.68 17.66
CA LYS A 230 16.21 20.81 17.70
C LYS A 230 16.77 21.82 16.69
N LEU A 231 16.13 22.00 15.53
CA LEU A 231 16.52 23.00 14.54
C LEU A 231 16.20 24.43 15.02
N LYS A 232 15.03 24.64 15.61
CA LYS A 232 14.58 25.96 16.08
C LYS A 232 15.19 26.41 17.42
N SER A 233 15.82 25.49 18.17
CA SER A 233 16.53 25.80 19.43
C SER A 233 18.00 26.20 19.23
N LYS A 234 18.46 26.34 17.98
CA LYS A 234 19.79 26.87 17.63
C LYS A 234 19.67 28.26 17.07
#